data_AF-S3ATA9-F1
#
_entry.id   AF-S3ATA9-F1
#
_cell.length_a   1.000
_cell.length_b   1.000
_cell.length_c   1.000
_cell.angle_alpha   90.00
_cell.angle_beta   90.00
_cell.angle_gamma   90.00
#
_symmetry.space_group_name_H-M   'P 1'
#
loop_
_entity.id
_entity.type
_entity.pdbx_description
1 polymer ?
#
loop_
_entity_poly.entity_id
_entity_poly.type
_entity_poly.pdbx_seq_one_letter_code
_entity_poly.pdbx_strand_id
1 'polypeptide(L)'
;MERKGWLMNGRKVAVGVAAGAVSVITVLGGMAPASASGAAEKPSAAAQPSGRTIGTFAGKCLDVEGASRADRAPIIQYRCHNGANQRFTFQRVGNNVYKIRTFAGKCLDVEGASRADRARI
;
A
#
# COMPACT_ATOMS: atom_id res chain seq x y z
N MET A 1 5.16 -33.56 -31.12
CA MET A 1 3.93 -32.79 -30.84
C MET A 1 4.18 -31.93 -29.61
N GLU A 2 4.91 -30.83 -29.83
CA GLU A 2 5.45 -29.97 -28.77
C GLU A 2 4.39 -29.11 -28.07
N ARG A 3 4.58 -28.95 -26.76
CA ARG A 3 3.77 -28.13 -25.86
C ARG A 3 4.00 -26.65 -26.17
N LYS A 4 2.98 -25.97 -26.69
CA LYS A 4 2.98 -24.52 -26.91
C LYS A 4 2.92 -23.79 -25.56
N GLY A 5 4.08 -23.35 -25.09
CA GLY A 5 4.25 -22.52 -23.90
C GLY A 5 3.71 -21.11 -24.11
N TRP A 6 2.89 -20.66 -23.16
CA TRP A 6 2.44 -19.30 -22.98
C TRP A 6 3.64 -18.44 -22.53
N LEU A 7 3.92 -17.33 -23.23
CA LEU A 7 4.92 -16.36 -22.81
C LEU A 7 4.48 -15.66 -21.52
N MET A 8 5.28 -15.78 -20.47
CA MET A 8 5.26 -14.90 -19.30
C MET A 8 6.68 -14.45 -18.93
N ASN A 9 6.77 -13.15 -18.67
CA ASN A 9 7.68 -12.51 -17.71
C ASN A 9 9.18 -12.44 -18.05
N GLY A 10 9.54 -11.36 -18.75
CA GLY A 10 10.87 -10.77 -18.69
C GLY A 10 11.02 -9.87 -17.46
N ARG A 11 11.79 -10.31 -16.47
CA ARG A 11 12.89 -9.54 -15.85
C ARG A 11 13.65 -10.44 -14.87
N LYS A 12 14.87 -10.85 -15.25
CA LYS A 12 15.84 -11.45 -14.32
C LYS A 12 16.60 -10.31 -13.66
N VAL A 13 16.64 -10.28 -12.34
CA VAL A 13 17.55 -9.43 -11.56
C VAL A 13 18.68 -10.33 -11.08
N ALA A 14 19.91 -10.05 -11.50
CA ALA A 14 21.10 -10.74 -11.02
C ALA A 14 21.64 -10.02 -9.76
N VAL A 15 21.92 -10.80 -8.71
CA VAL A 15 22.57 -10.33 -7.48
C VAL A 15 23.92 -11.02 -7.41
N GLY A 16 25.01 -10.23 -7.36
CA GLY A 16 26.37 -10.73 -7.11
C GLY A 16 26.91 -10.14 -5.81
N VAL A 17 27.50 -11.00 -4.97
CA VAL A 17 28.20 -10.63 -3.73
C VAL A 17 29.70 -10.81 -3.97
N ALA A 18 30.52 -9.83 -3.59
CA ALA A 18 31.98 -9.87 -3.73
C ALA A 18 32.67 -9.85 -2.35
N ALA A 19 33.71 -10.69 -2.19
CA ALA A 19 34.73 -10.62 -1.14
C ALA A 19 36.11 -10.83 -1.80
N GLY A 20 37.08 -9.93 -1.56
CA GLY A 20 38.45 -9.93 -2.12
C GLY A 20 39.45 -10.78 -1.31
N ALA A 21 40.77 -10.86 -1.56
CA ALA A 21 41.72 -10.48 -2.63
C ALA A 21 43.09 -11.14 -2.31
N VAL A 22 43.99 -11.43 -3.29
CA VAL A 22 45.48 -11.21 -3.26
C VAL A 22 46.08 -11.25 -4.71
N SER A 23 47.03 -10.33 -4.96
CA SER A 23 47.76 -9.80 -6.14
C SER A 23 48.48 -10.69 -7.16
N VAL A 24 48.65 -10.20 -8.42
CA VAL A 24 49.92 -9.74 -9.08
C VAL A 24 49.55 -8.81 -10.27
N ILE A 25 50.29 -7.71 -10.45
CA ILE A 25 49.98 -6.54 -11.30
C ILE A 25 50.49 -6.71 -12.74
N THR A 26 49.63 -6.45 -13.74
CA THR A 26 50.02 -5.99 -15.09
C THR A 26 49.37 -4.64 -15.38
N VAL A 27 50.18 -3.63 -15.71
CA VAL A 27 49.75 -2.27 -16.04
C VAL A 27 49.34 -2.20 -17.51
N LEU A 28 48.04 -2.04 -17.77
CA LEU A 28 47.49 -1.31 -18.92
C LEU A 28 46.63 -0.18 -18.34
N GLY A 29 46.92 1.04 -18.77
CA GLY A 29 46.45 2.27 -18.14
C GLY A 29 44.94 2.41 -18.01
N GLY A 30 44.51 2.71 -16.77
CA GLY A 30 43.64 3.84 -16.49
C GLY A 30 42.14 3.66 -16.68
N MET A 31 41.49 2.85 -15.84
CA MET A 31 40.05 3.01 -15.57
C MET A 31 39.90 3.51 -14.13
N ALA A 32 39.56 4.79 -13.98
CA ALA A 32 39.21 5.37 -12.69
C ALA A 32 37.99 4.65 -12.09
N PRO A 33 37.92 4.41 -10.77
CA PRO A 33 36.67 3.98 -10.17
C PRO A 33 35.70 5.17 -10.22
N ALA A 34 34.61 5.02 -10.97
CA ALA A 34 33.46 5.91 -10.82
C ALA A 34 32.92 5.71 -9.39
N SER A 35 33.09 6.72 -8.54
CA SER A 35 32.43 6.80 -7.25
C SER A 35 30.91 6.74 -7.46
N ALA A 36 30.29 5.62 -7.14
CA ALA A 36 28.85 5.53 -7.02
C ALA A 36 28.44 6.31 -5.76
N SER A 37 28.15 7.60 -5.94
CA SER A 37 27.45 8.38 -4.91
C SER A 37 26.04 7.81 -4.81
N GLY A 38 25.83 6.92 -3.85
CA GLY A 38 24.51 6.56 -3.38
C GLY A 38 23.87 7.81 -2.78
N ALA A 39 23.14 8.55 -3.60
CA ALA A 39 22.19 9.53 -3.09
C ALA A 39 21.16 8.75 -2.28
N ALA A 40 21.33 8.75 -0.96
CA ALA A 40 20.34 8.27 -0.03
C ALA A 40 19.05 9.05 -0.32
N GLU A 41 18.04 8.35 -0.84
CA GLU A 41 16.70 8.90 -0.96
C GLU A 41 16.22 9.23 0.45
N LYS A 42 16.06 10.53 0.72
CA LYS A 42 15.51 11.08 1.95
C LYS A 42 14.26 10.27 2.32
N PRO A 43 14.16 9.67 3.51
CA PRO A 43 12.94 8.98 3.89
C PRO A 43 11.81 10.01 3.86
N SER A 44 10.90 9.81 2.92
CA SER A 44 9.72 10.65 2.74
C SER A 44 8.97 10.71 4.05
N ALA A 45 8.57 11.91 4.45
CA ALA A 45 7.71 12.17 5.60
C ALA A 45 6.61 11.11 5.67
N ALA A 46 6.45 10.48 6.84
CA ALA A 46 5.54 9.37 7.12
C ALA A 46 4.38 9.34 6.13
N ALA A 47 4.42 8.40 5.18
CA ALA A 47 3.45 8.28 4.11
C ALA A 47 2.04 8.42 4.71
N GLN A 48 1.35 9.51 4.37
CA GLN A 48 -0.01 9.72 4.86
C GLN A 48 -0.82 8.49 4.44
N PRO A 49 -1.60 7.86 5.35
CA PRO A 49 -2.38 6.70 5.01
C PRO A 49 -3.25 7.05 3.79
N SER A 50 -3.01 6.33 2.70
CA SER A 50 -3.72 6.56 1.43
C SER A 50 -5.22 6.42 1.69
N GLY A 51 -5.97 7.46 1.34
CA GLY A 51 -7.41 7.49 1.59
C GLY A 51 -7.96 8.89 1.82
N ARG A 52 -9.27 8.99 1.76
CA ARG A 52 -10.04 10.20 1.97
C ARG A 52 -10.72 10.13 3.32
N THR A 53 -10.95 11.28 3.93
CA THR A 53 -11.77 11.40 5.13
C THR A 53 -13.23 11.59 4.73
N ILE A 54 -14.12 10.91 5.44
CA ILE A 54 -15.58 11.03 5.28
C ILE A 54 -16.10 11.85 6.46
N GLY A 55 -16.56 13.06 6.18
CA GLY A 55 -17.20 13.92 7.18
C GLY A 55 -18.64 13.48 7.43
N THR A 56 -19.11 13.71 8.65
CA THR A 56 -20.50 13.47 9.09
C THR A 56 -21.19 14.80 9.36
N PHE A 57 -22.53 14.78 9.44
CA PHE A 57 -23.32 15.97 9.77
C PHE A 57 -22.98 16.58 11.14
N ALA A 58 -22.37 15.81 12.04
CA ALA A 58 -21.98 16.27 13.37
C ALA A 58 -20.63 17.01 13.40
N GLY A 59 -20.02 17.32 12.26
CA GLY A 59 -18.65 17.85 12.20
C GLY A 59 -17.58 16.85 12.65
N LYS A 60 -17.96 15.56 12.73
CA LYS A 60 -17.10 14.43 13.08
C LYS A 60 -16.70 13.65 11.82
N CYS A 61 -15.74 12.76 11.96
CA CYS A 61 -15.26 11.91 10.89
C CYS A 61 -15.74 10.47 11.09
N LEU A 62 -15.98 9.76 9.99
CA LEU A 62 -16.14 8.31 10.02
C LEU A 62 -14.85 7.67 10.55
N ASP A 63 -14.98 6.71 11.45
CA ASP A 63 -13.86 6.15 12.22
C ASP A 63 -14.09 4.65 12.45
N VAL A 64 -13.07 3.83 12.23
CA VAL A 64 -13.06 2.42 12.65
C VAL A 64 -12.71 2.36 14.13
N GLU A 65 -13.66 1.94 14.96
CA GLU A 65 -13.53 1.97 16.41
C GLU A 65 -12.23 1.30 16.89
N GLY A 66 -11.49 2.04 17.72
CA GLY A 66 -10.23 1.58 18.31
C GLY A 66 -9.12 1.27 17.29
N ALA A 67 -9.24 1.71 16.03
CA ALA A 67 -8.39 1.27 14.92
C ALA A 67 -8.31 -0.27 14.83
N SER A 68 -9.45 -0.94 15.07
CA SER A 68 -9.53 -2.40 14.99
C SER A 68 -9.29 -2.89 13.57
N ARG A 69 -8.56 -4.00 13.45
CA ARG A 69 -8.34 -4.74 12.19
C ARG A 69 -9.20 -6.01 12.12
N ALA A 70 -10.02 -6.25 13.15
CA ALA A 70 -10.90 -7.40 13.22
C ALA A 70 -12.09 -7.24 12.26
N ASP A 71 -12.67 -8.37 11.88
CA ASP A 71 -13.94 -8.36 11.15
C ASP A 71 -15.05 -7.80 12.03
N ARG A 72 -16.02 -7.14 11.39
CA ARG A 72 -17.17 -6.50 12.07
C ARG A 72 -16.77 -5.42 13.09
N ALA A 73 -15.57 -4.86 12.98
CA ALA A 73 -15.17 -3.67 13.73
C ALA A 73 -16.22 -2.56 13.52
N PRO A 74 -16.78 -1.98 14.59
CA PRO A 74 -17.81 -0.95 14.47
C PRO A 74 -17.30 0.30 13.74
N ILE A 75 -18.18 0.85 12.92
CA ILE A 75 -17.95 2.12 12.24
C ILE A 75 -18.71 3.20 12.99
N ILE A 76 -17.98 4.16 13.52
CA ILE A 76 -18.51 5.19 14.41
C ILE A 76 -18.22 6.59 13.85
N GLN A 77 -18.89 7.59 14.42
CA GLN A 77 -18.51 8.99 14.23
C GLN A 77 -17.62 9.44 15.40
N TYR A 78 -16.41 9.89 15.09
CA TYR A 78 -15.45 10.32 16.11
C TYR A 78 -14.80 11.66 15.75
N ARG A 79 -14.18 12.31 16.74
CA ARG A 79 -13.46 13.58 16.54
C ARG A 79 -12.47 13.39 15.38
N CYS A 80 -12.52 14.28 14.39
CA CYS A 80 -11.55 14.26 13.30
C CYS A 80 -10.13 14.47 13.85
N HIS A 81 -9.26 13.48 13.66
CA HIS A 81 -7.87 13.48 14.14
C HIS A 81 -6.88 13.02 13.09
N ASN A 82 -7.35 12.78 11.85
CA ASN A 82 -6.49 12.49 10.69
C ASN A 82 -5.75 11.14 10.76
N GLY A 83 -6.02 10.32 11.79
CA GLY A 83 -5.44 9.00 11.97
C GLY A 83 -5.87 8.00 10.91
N ALA A 84 -5.12 6.90 10.81
CA ALA A 84 -5.32 5.88 9.77
C ALA A 84 -6.75 5.30 9.78
N ASN A 85 -7.32 5.07 10.97
CA ASN A 85 -8.70 4.61 11.17
C ASN A 85 -9.79 5.58 10.70
N GLN A 86 -9.42 6.80 10.27
CA GLN A 86 -10.32 7.78 9.64
C GLN A 86 -10.04 7.99 8.14
N ARG A 87 -9.23 7.11 7.54
CA ARG A 87 -8.93 7.11 6.11
C ARG A 87 -9.59 5.96 5.40
N PHE A 88 -10.34 6.30 4.37
CA PHE A 88 -11.08 5.35 3.55
C PHE A 88 -10.69 5.50 2.09
N THR A 89 -10.33 4.38 1.46
CA THR A 89 -10.04 4.34 0.03
C THR A 89 -11.32 4.01 -0.74
N PHE A 90 -11.55 4.74 -1.82
CA PHE A 90 -12.68 4.53 -2.73
C PHE A 90 -12.17 3.85 -3.99
N GLN A 91 -12.52 2.58 -4.17
CA GLN A 91 -12.14 1.79 -5.34
C GLN A 91 -13.35 1.63 -6.26
N ARG A 92 -13.32 2.27 -7.44
CA ARG A 92 -14.38 2.09 -8.46
C ARG A 92 -14.35 0.66 -9.00
N VAL A 93 -15.50 0.00 -9.04
CA VAL A 93 -15.63 -1.39 -9.55
C VAL A 93 -16.50 -1.52 -10.80
N GLY A 94 -17.02 -0.41 -11.33
CA GLY A 94 -17.83 -0.35 -12.55
C GLY A 94 -19.17 0.36 -12.31
N ASN A 95 -19.84 0.85 -13.35
CA ASN A 95 -21.19 1.45 -13.27
C ASN A 95 -21.39 2.47 -12.13
N ASN A 96 -20.37 3.29 -11.84
CA ASN A 96 -20.35 4.25 -10.71
C ASN A 96 -20.53 3.62 -9.31
N VAL A 97 -20.29 2.32 -9.19
CA VAL A 97 -20.22 1.57 -7.94
C VAL A 97 -18.79 1.61 -7.40
N TYR A 98 -18.68 1.79 -6.08
CA TYR A 98 -17.41 1.86 -5.36
C TYR A 98 -17.38 0.84 -4.22
N LYS A 99 -16.22 0.22 -4.01
CA LYS A 99 -15.86 -0.43 -2.75
C LYS A 99 -15.18 0.61 -1.87
N ILE A 100 -15.64 0.75 -0.64
CA ILE A 100 -15.01 1.61 0.37
C ILE A 100 -14.16 0.70 1.24
N ARG A 101 -12.86 0.96 1.32
CA ARG A 101 -11.89 0.17 2.09
C ARG A 101 -11.34 0.97 3.25
N THR A 102 -11.20 0.33 4.40
CA THR A 102 -10.54 0.88 5.59
C THR A 102 -9.02 0.78 5.47
N PHE A 103 -8.29 1.44 6.37
CA PHE A 103 -6.84 1.31 6.52
C PHE A 103 -6.35 -0.13 6.76
N ALA A 104 -7.22 -1.03 7.25
CA ALA A 104 -6.90 -2.44 7.48
C ALA A 104 -7.04 -3.30 6.20
N GLY A 105 -7.38 -2.69 5.05
CA GLY A 105 -7.62 -3.40 3.79
C GLY A 105 -8.99 -4.10 3.72
N LYS A 106 -9.80 -3.99 4.77
CA LYS A 106 -11.16 -4.53 4.86
C LYS A 106 -12.16 -3.59 4.19
N CYS A 107 -13.29 -4.14 3.73
CA CYS A 107 -14.37 -3.35 3.14
C CYS A 107 -15.35 -2.89 4.21
N LEU A 108 -15.89 -1.68 4.04
CA LEU A 108 -17.14 -1.27 4.69
C LEU A 108 -18.29 -2.09 4.08
N ASP A 109 -19.15 -2.66 4.91
CA ASP A 109 -20.22 -3.57 4.45
C ASP A 109 -21.49 -3.39 5.28
N VAL A 110 -22.63 -3.79 4.72
CA VAL A 110 -23.90 -3.82 5.44
C VAL A 110 -24.01 -5.15 6.16
N GLU A 111 -24.32 -5.13 7.46
CA GLU A 111 -24.39 -6.34 8.26
C GLU A 111 -25.37 -7.36 7.64
N GLY A 112 -24.86 -8.59 7.47
CA GLY A 112 -25.64 -9.71 6.94
C GLY A 112 -26.09 -9.53 5.50
N ALA A 113 -25.50 -8.58 4.76
CA ALA A 113 -25.97 -8.16 3.44
C ALA A 113 -27.46 -7.78 3.44
N SER A 114 -27.93 -7.22 4.57
CA SER A 114 -29.32 -6.82 4.73
C SER A 114 -29.73 -5.83 3.64
N ARG A 115 -30.95 -6.03 3.12
CA ARG A 115 -31.60 -5.12 2.18
C ARG A 115 -32.63 -4.23 2.85
N ALA A 116 -32.78 -4.34 4.17
CA ALA A 116 -33.73 -3.55 4.93
C ALA A 116 -33.16 -2.15 5.21
N ASP A 117 -34.05 -1.17 5.27
CA ASP A 117 -33.69 0.16 5.73
C ASP A 117 -33.15 0.11 7.16
N ARG A 118 -32.25 1.06 7.46
CA ARG A 118 -31.62 1.20 8.79
C ARG A 118 -30.74 0.00 9.19
N ALA A 119 -30.36 -0.85 8.24
CA ALA A 119 -29.36 -1.90 8.48
C ALA A 119 -28.05 -1.28 9.00
N ARG A 120 -27.37 -2.01 9.89
CA ARG A 120 -26.09 -1.59 10.45
C ARG A 120 -24.99 -1.70 9.38
N ILE A 121 -24.06 -0.74 9.40
CA ILE A 121 -22.81 -0.75 8.63
C ILE A 121 -21.59 -0.95 9.55
#